data_AF-A0A3S4J6W6-F1
#
_entry.id   AF-A0A3S4J6W6-F1
#
_cell.length_a   1.000
_cell.length_b   1.000
_cell.length_c   1.000
_cell.angle_alpha   90.00
_cell.angle_beta   90.00
_cell.angle_gamma   90.00
#
_symmetry.space_group_name_H-M   'P 1'
#
loop_
_entity.id
_entity.type
_entity.pdbx_description
1 polymer ?
#
loop_
_entity_poly.entity_id
_entity_poly.type
_entity_poly.pdbx_seq_one_letter_code
_entity_poly.pdbx_strand_id
1 'polypeptide(L)'
;MHNSVLYWLRAEYRKTDLAQDASPVNLMRGAMQQLARHWQKKFDEMALRLARRFAGDVLKNSDASLSTALRDAGFTVPFRMTAEMNTALQASITENVNLIRSIPQQHLTQVETLVMQSVGRGRDLKTLTDELEKRYGITRRRAALIARDQNNKATSVMQSARQRSVGITEGIWRHSRAGKTWRPSHVKANGKRFDLRKGMFLDGKWVLPSEEINCKCGWEAVIPGLEKKMIITEMLAFDRASVRQFDKVGRLQIERSNLSKANVCGYFGHEIPGAEALGLDPQKLYQLYRDPMNCARQFQPSTIFPSCADTNPIIRARPRASTGWGRLMPTASLTVPIWLTACPSGTTPPSRG
;
A
#
# COMPACT_ATOMS: atom_id res chain seq x y z
N MET A 1 -11.19 13.69 -1.50
CA MET A 1 -10.68 14.78 -2.35
C MET A 1 -11.09 14.61 -3.81
N HIS A 2 -10.55 13.65 -4.58
CA HIS A 2 -10.80 13.55 -6.03
C HIS A 2 -12.28 13.53 -6.45
N ASN A 3 -13.11 12.70 -5.80
CA ASN A 3 -14.56 12.67 -6.10
C ASN A 3 -15.25 14.01 -5.83
N SER A 4 -14.78 14.75 -4.81
CA SER A 4 -15.27 16.11 -4.52
C SER A 4 -14.85 17.09 -5.61
N VAL A 5 -13.62 16.99 -6.12
CA VAL A 5 -13.15 17.77 -7.28
C VAL A 5 -14.02 17.52 -8.51
N LEU A 6 -14.28 16.26 -8.86
CA LEU A 6 -15.15 15.92 -9.98
C LEU A 6 -16.58 16.44 -9.80
N TYR A 7 -17.12 16.32 -8.58
CA TYR A 7 -18.45 16.82 -8.26
C TYR A 7 -18.55 18.34 -8.46
N TRP A 8 -17.63 19.11 -7.86
CA TRP A 8 -17.64 20.57 -7.93
C TRP A 8 -17.37 21.08 -9.35
N LEU A 9 -16.48 20.44 -10.10
CA LEU A 9 -16.25 20.77 -11.50
C LEU A 9 -17.52 20.59 -12.33
N ARG A 10 -18.18 19.43 -12.24
CA ARG A 10 -19.43 19.17 -12.97
C ARG A 10 -20.52 20.18 -12.59
N ALA A 11 -20.63 20.52 -11.31
CA ALA A 11 -21.58 21.52 -10.85
C ALA A 11 -21.30 22.89 -11.46
N GLU A 12 -20.03 23.31 -11.52
CA GLU A 12 -19.66 24.62 -12.06
C GLU A 12 -19.85 24.70 -13.58
N TYR A 13 -19.54 23.62 -14.32
CA TYR A 13 -19.78 23.57 -15.77
C TYR A 13 -21.26 23.73 -16.11
N ARG A 14 -22.16 23.13 -15.32
CA ARG A 14 -23.63 23.30 -15.49
C ARG A 14 -24.08 24.74 -15.26
N LYS A 15 -23.48 25.46 -14.30
CA LYS A 15 -23.80 26.87 -14.05
C LYS A 15 -23.28 27.79 -15.16
N THR A 16 -22.14 27.45 -15.75
CA THR A 16 -21.50 28.27 -16.79
C THR A 16 -22.21 28.17 -18.16
N ASP A 17 -23.13 27.22 -18.31
CA ASP A 17 -24.08 27.15 -19.42
C ASP A 17 -25.25 28.13 -19.26
N LEU A 18 -25.47 28.61 -18.03
CA LEU A 18 -26.60 29.48 -17.66
C LEU A 18 -26.19 30.95 -17.44
N ALA A 19 -24.90 31.25 -17.36
CA ALA A 19 -24.37 32.59 -17.09
C ALA A 19 -23.77 33.24 -18.34
N GLN A 20 -24.42 34.30 -18.86
CA GLN A 20 -24.01 35.02 -20.08
C GLN A 20 -22.97 36.13 -19.83
N ASP A 21 -22.88 36.66 -18.59
CA ASP A 21 -22.18 37.92 -18.32
C ASP A 21 -20.76 37.75 -17.71
N ALA A 22 -20.39 36.53 -17.31
CA ALA A 22 -19.11 36.25 -16.65
C ALA A 22 -18.23 35.34 -17.51
N SER A 23 -16.94 35.69 -17.65
CA SER A 23 -15.96 34.85 -18.36
C SER A 23 -15.91 33.45 -17.73
N PRO A 24 -16.24 32.38 -18.50
CA PRO A 24 -16.23 30.99 -18.03
C PRO A 24 -14.92 30.57 -17.35
N VAL A 25 -13.80 31.12 -17.84
CA VAL A 25 -12.46 30.90 -17.31
C VAL A 25 -12.31 31.43 -15.88
N ASN A 26 -12.80 32.65 -15.62
CA ASN A 26 -12.61 33.29 -14.32
C ASN A 26 -13.47 32.63 -13.25
N LEU A 27 -14.70 32.22 -13.60
CA LEU A 27 -15.57 31.45 -12.70
C LEU A 27 -14.93 30.12 -12.32
N MET A 28 -14.46 29.36 -13.31
CA MET A 28 -13.80 28.06 -13.09
C MET A 28 -12.55 28.18 -12.24
N ARG A 29 -11.72 29.20 -12.50
CA ARG A 29 -10.53 29.48 -11.69
C ARG A 29 -10.91 29.80 -10.25
N GLY A 30 -11.91 30.64 -10.02
CA GLY A 30 -12.39 31.00 -8.68
C GLY A 30 -12.88 29.78 -7.90
N ALA A 31 -13.71 28.95 -8.52
CA ALA A 31 -14.22 27.72 -7.92
C ALA A 31 -13.09 26.74 -7.58
N MET A 32 -12.14 26.54 -8.50
CA MET A 32 -10.97 25.68 -8.28
C MET A 32 -10.08 26.17 -7.13
N GLN A 33 -9.85 27.47 -7.02
CA GLN A 33 -9.07 28.04 -5.93
C GLN A 33 -9.76 27.89 -4.58
N GLN A 34 -11.09 28.08 -4.50
CA GLN A 34 -11.86 27.84 -3.28
C GLN A 34 -11.76 26.38 -2.84
N LEU A 35 -11.92 25.46 -3.79
CA LEU A 35 -11.81 24.04 -3.53
C LEU A 35 -10.39 23.64 -3.09
N ALA A 36 -9.38 24.23 -3.73
CA ALA A 36 -7.99 23.99 -3.38
C ALA A 36 -7.69 24.43 -1.95
N ARG A 37 -8.13 25.65 -1.56
CA ARG A 37 -7.99 26.14 -0.17
C ARG A 37 -8.69 25.25 0.83
N HIS A 38 -9.91 24.79 0.52
CA HIS A 38 -10.66 23.89 1.40
C HIS A 38 -9.89 22.60 1.68
N TRP A 39 -9.41 21.93 0.63
CA TRP A 39 -8.69 20.66 0.79
C TRP A 39 -7.30 20.86 1.39
N GLN A 40 -6.56 21.91 1.00
CA GLN A 40 -5.25 22.22 1.60
C GLN A 40 -5.37 22.38 3.11
N LYS A 41 -6.32 23.18 3.60
CA LYS A 41 -6.57 23.35 5.04
C LYS A 41 -6.85 22.02 5.74
N LYS A 42 -7.68 21.15 5.16
CA LYS A 42 -7.96 19.82 5.73
C LYS A 42 -6.71 18.93 5.80
N PHE A 43 -5.87 18.94 4.75
CA PHE A 43 -4.63 18.19 4.76
C PHE A 43 -3.63 18.76 5.77
N ASP A 44 -3.53 20.08 5.92
CA ASP A 44 -2.67 20.74 6.91
C ASP A 44 -3.04 20.37 8.34
N GLU A 45 -4.34 20.39 8.66
CA GLU A 45 -4.87 19.98 9.97
C GLU A 45 -4.55 18.51 10.28
N MET A 46 -4.65 17.62 9.27
CA MET A 46 -4.42 16.19 9.45
C MET A 46 -2.94 15.79 9.42
N ALA A 47 -2.11 16.50 8.65
CA ALA A 47 -0.72 16.13 8.39
C ALA A 47 0.07 15.99 9.69
N LEU A 48 -0.03 16.98 10.58
CA LEU A 48 0.68 16.96 11.87
C LEU A 48 0.25 15.78 12.75
N ARG A 49 -1.06 15.52 12.84
CA ARG A 49 -1.60 14.42 13.64
C ARG A 49 -1.16 13.06 13.11
N LEU A 50 -1.24 12.85 11.79
CA LEU A 50 -0.82 11.61 11.15
C LEU A 50 0.68 11.38 11.28
N ALA A 51 1.50 12.42 11.05
CA ALA A 51 2.95 12.34 11.17
C ALA A 51 3.40 12.03 12.60
N ARG A 52 2.81 12.69 13.61
CA ARG A 52 3.11 12.42 15.03
C ARG A 52 2.76 10.98 15.43
N ARG A 53 1.57 10.51 15.05
CA ARG A 53 1.16 9.12 15.31
C ARG A 53 2.11 8.14 14.64
N PHE A 54 2.36 8.31 13.34
CA PHE A 54 3.26 7.47 12.58
C PHE A 54 4.66 7.39 13.21
N ALA A 55 5.27 8.53 13.51
CA ALA A 55 6.62 8.57 14.07
C ALA A 55 6.68 7.94 15.47
N GLY A 56 5.64 8.14 16.30
CA GLY A 56 5.50 7.49 17.60
C GLY A 56 5.31 5.97 17.50
N ASP A 57 4.54 5.48 16.52
CA ASP A 57 4.34 4.06 16.28
C ASP A 57 5.64 3.38 15.80
N VAL A 58 6.39 4.03 14.90
CA VAL A 58 7.71 3.54 14.46
C VAL A 58 8.69 3.46 15.63
N LEU A 59 8.73 4.47 16.50
CA LEU A 59 9.59 4.47 17.68
C LEU A 59 9.23 3.32 18.64
N LYS A 60 7.95 3.17 18.98
CA LYS A 60 7.48 2.07 19.84
C LYS A 60 7.83 0.70 19.27
N ASN A 61 7.70 0.52 17.96
CA ASN A 61 8.03 -0.74 17.30
C ASN A 61 9.54 -1.01 17.29
N SER A 62 10.36 0.03 17.09
CA SER A 62 11.81 -0.07 17.15
C SER A 62 12.27 -0.46 18.56
N ASP A 63 11.66 0.12 19.59
CA ASP A 63 11.90 -0.22 20.99
C ASP A 63 11.46 -1.66 21.30
N ALA A 64 10.28 -2.08 20.86
CA ALA A 64 9.79 -3.44 21.09
C ALA A 64 10.67 -4.49 20.39
N SER A 65 11.12 -4.21 19.16
CA SER A 65 12.03 -5.07 18.39
C SER A 65 13.34 -5.28 19.13
N LEU A 66 14.04 -4.18 19.45
CA LEU A 66 15.36 -4.27 20.07
C LEU A 66 15.26 -4.83 21.49
N SER A 67 14.23 -4.46 22.25
CA SER A 67 14.03 -5.01 23.60
C SER A 67 13.81 -6.52 23.57
N THR A 68 13.04 -7.03 22.60
CA THR A 68 12.83 -8.48 22.46
C THR A 68 14.15 -9.16 22.13
N ALA A 69 14.88 -8.62 21.15
CA ALA A 69 16.13 -9.20 20.73
C ALA A 69 17.22 -9.19 21.82
N LEU A 70 17.29 -8.12 22.62
CA LEU A 70 18.19 -8.05 23.78
C LEU A 70 17.78 -9.02 24.88
N ARG A 71 16.47 -9.25 25.10
CA ARG A 71 15.99 -10.22 26.09
C ARG A 71 16.31 -11.65 25.67
N ASP A 72 16.09 -12.00 24.41
CA ASP A 72 16.44 -13.32 23.86
C ASP A 72 17.94 -13.59 23.98
N ALA A 73 18.72 -12.52 23.96
CA ALA A 73 20.16 -12.50 24.18
C ALA A 73 20.61 -12.54 25.66
N GLY A 74 19.67 -12.50 26.61
CA GLY A 74 19.95 -12.51 28.05
C GLY A 74 20.19 -11.13 28.68
N PHE A 75 19.93 -10.03 27.95
CA PHE A 75 20.08 -8.66 28.43
C PHE A 75 18.73 -8.00 28.66
N THR A 76 18.63 -7.22 29.73
CA THR A 76 17.51 -6.30 29.95
C THR A 76 18.06 -4.89 30.08
N VAL A 77 17.73 -4.03 29.12
CA VAL A 77 18.20 -2.64 29.08
C VAL A 77 16.99 -1.70 29.18
N PRO A 78 16.96 -0.76 30.12
CA PRO A 78 15.90 0.25 30.17
C PRO A 78 16.10 1.25 29.03
N PHE A 79 15.12 1.35 28.14
CA PHE A 79 15.16 2.32 27.05
C PHE A 79 14.67 3.68 27.52
N ARG A 80 15.49 4.71 27.25
CA ARG A 80 15.16 6.12 27.51
C ARG A 80 15.19 6.90 26.21
N MET A 81 14.38 7.95 26.14
CA MET A 81 14.42 8.88 25.02
C MET A 81 15.65 9.77 25.15
N THR A 82 16.56 9.72 24.18
CA THR A 82 17.75 10.57 24.14
C THR A 82 17.51 11.83 23.30
N ALA A 83 18.38 12.84 23.43
CA ALA A 83 18.31 14.05 22.61
C ALA A 83 18.43 13.76 21.11
N GLU A 84 19.31 12.82 20.74
CA GLU A 84 19.46 12.36 19.36
C GLU A 84 18.19 11.69 18.83
N MET A 85 17.58 10.81 19.62
CA MET A 85 16.34 10.15 19.23
C MET A 85 15.17 11.13 19.09
N ASN A 86 15.08 12.12 19.98
CA ASN A 86 14.06 13.17 19.85
C ASN A 86 14.30 14.01 18.59
N THR A 87 15.55 14.32 18.26
CA THR A 87 15.90 15.02 17.02
C THR A 87 15.48 14.22 15.79
N ALA A 88 15.81 12.92 15.75
CA ALA A 88 15.36 12.01 14.71
C ALA A 88 13.82 11.96 14.58
N LEU A 89 13.11 11.92 15.71
CA LEU A 89 11.65 11.89 15.77
C LEU A 89 11.05 13.15 15.16
N GLN A 90 11.52 14.33 15.57
CA GLN A 90 11.02 15.60 15.04
C GLN A 90 11.37 15.79 13.55
N ALA A 91 12.56 15.34 13.13
CA ALA A 91 12.95 15.37 11.72
C ALA A 91 12.01 14.50 10.87
N SER A 92 11.72 13.27 11.32
CA SER A 92 10.78 12.36 10.66
C SER A 92 9.36 12.94 10.61
N ILE A 93 8.89 13.59 11.69
CA ILE A 93 7.59 14.27 11.69
C ILE A 93 7.55 15.38 10.64
N THR A 94 8.59 16.20 10.59
CA THR A 94 8.68 17.35 9.68
C THR A 94 8.70 16.91 8.21
N GLU A 95 9.53 15.92 7.87
CA GLU A 95 9.58 15.34 6.51
C GLU A 95 8.20 14.80 6.10
N ASN A 96 7.55 14.03 6.99
CA ASN A 96 6.23 13.47 6.72
C ASN A 96 5.16 14.54 6.53
N VAL A 97 5.15 15.60 7.35
CA VAL A 97 4.21 16.71 7.19
C VAL A 97 4.39 17.36 5.81
N ASN A 98 5.63 17.63 5.40
CA ASN A 98 5.92 18.23 4.11
C ASN A 98 5.48 17.34 2.94
N LEU A 99 5.72 16.03 3.04
CA LEU A 99 5.30 15.07 2.02
C LEU A 99 3.78 14.94 1.93
N ILE A 100 3.07 14.88 3.06
CA ILE A 100 1.60 14.84 3.09
C ILE A 100 1.03 16.10 2.45
N ARG A 101 1.58 17.29 2.76
CA ARG A 101 1.18 18.58 2.16
C ARG A 101 1.42 18.64 0.66
N SER A 102 2.49 18.02 0.17
CA SER A 102 2.82 18.02 -1.26
C SER A 102 1.82 17.25 -2.12
N ILE A 103 1.08 16.28 -1.56
CA ILE A 103 0.11 15.45 -2.30
C ILE A 103 -1.04 16.28 -2.87
N PRO A 104 -1.85 16.98 -2.04
CA PRO A 104 -2.93 17.81 -2.55
C PRO A 104 -2.42 18.97 -3.40
N GLN A 105 -1.30 19.60 -3.03
CA GLN A 105 -0.73 20.72 -3.79
C GLN A 105 -0.45 20.32 -5.24
N GLN A 106 0.32 19.26 -5.46
CA GLN A 106 0.63 18.79 -6.81
C GLN A 106 -0.60 18.31 -7.58
N HIS A 107 -1.53 17.62 -6.90
CA HIS A 107 -2.75 17.15 -7.54
C HIS A 107 -3.63 18.31 -8.01
N LEU A 108 -3.88 19.29 -7.13
CA LEU A 108 -4.77 20.41 -7.42
C LEU A 108 -4.20 21.32 -8.52
N THR A 109 -2.88 21.57 -8.54
CA THR A 109 -2.23 22.30 -9.63
C THR A 109 -2.40 21.59 -10.98
N GLN A 110 -2.28 20.26 -11.02
CA GLN A 110 -2.49 19.48 -12.25
C GLN A 110 -3.95 19.50 -12.70
N VAL A 111 -4.89 19.41 -11.76
CA VAL A 111 -6.34 19.52 -12.05
C VAL A 111 -6.65 20.89 -12.64
N GLU A 112 -6.19 21.98 -12.01
CA GLU A 112 -6.41 23.34 -12.51
C GLU A 112 -5.91 23.51 -13.94
N THR A 113 -4.72 22.99 -14.24
CA THR A 113 -4.14 23.02 -15.59
C THR A 113 -5.04 22.30 -16.61
N LEU A 114 -5.53 21.10 -16.28
CA LEU A 114 -6.40 20.34 -17.17
C LEU A 114 -7.75 21.04 -17.41
N VAL A 115 -8.33 21.61 -16.35
CA VAL A 115 -9.58 22.37 -16.43
C VAL A 115 -9.39 23.58 -17.35
N MET A 116 -8.32 24.35 -17.16
CA MET A 116 -8.00 25.51 -18.00
C MET A 116 -7.83 25.14 -19.48
N GLN A 117 -7.17 24.02 -19.77
CA GLN A 117 -7.03 23.50 -21.12
C GLN A 117 -8.37 23.06 -21.73
N SER A 118 -9.24 22.40 -20.94
CA SER A 118 -10.57 22.01 -21.39
C SER A 118 -11.45 23.21 -21.70
N VAL A 119 -11.45 24.24 -20.84
CA VAL A 119 -12.20 25.49 -21.10
C VAL A 119 -11.71 26.16 -22.38
N GLY A 120 -10.40 26.26 -22.59
CA GLY A 120 -9.83 26.86 -23.81
C GLY A 120 -10.14 26.09 -25.10
N ARG A 121 -10.37 24.77 -25.01
CA ARG A 121 -10.73 23.90 -26.15
C ARG A 121 -12.25 23.77 -26.39
N GLY A 122 -13.07 24.62 -25.76
CA GLY A 122 -14.52 24.58 -25.95
C GLY A 122 -15.25 23.57 -25.05
N ARG A 123 -14.76 23.36 -23.81
CA ARG A 123 -15.43 22.58 -22.76
C ARG A 123 -15.58 21.09 -23.08
N ASP A 124 -14.51 20.45 -23.56
CA ASP A 124 -14.47 18.99 -23.72
C ASP A 124 -14.44 18.29 -22.34
N LEU A 125 -15.63 17.95 -21.84
CA LEU A 125 -15.85 17.32 -20.54
C LEU A 125 -15.43 15.85 -20.49
N LYS A 126 -15.54 15.15 -21.62
CA LYS A 126 -15.21 13.73 -21.71
C LYS A 126 -13.71 13.56 -21.55
N THR A 127 -12.92 14.23 -22.40
CA THR A 127 -11.46 14.18 -22.33
C THR A 127 -10.95 14.72 -20.99
N LEU A 128 -11.58 15.77 -20.44
CA LEU A 128 -11.23 16.28 -19.10
C LEU A 128 -11.42 15.20 -18.03
N THR A 129 -12.57 14.52 -18.02
CA THR A 129 -12.86 13.48 -17.02
C THR A 129 -11.84 12.34 -17.12
N ASP A 130 -11.57 11.86 -18.33
CA ASP A 130 -10.60 10.78 -18.57
C ASP A 130 -9.18 11.17 -18.09
N GLU A 131 -8.74 12.41 -18.36
CA GLU A 131 -7.45 12.89 -17.90
C GLU A 131 -7.39 13.06 -16.38
N LEU A 132 -8.46 13.54 -15.75
CA LEU A 132 -8.53 13.67 -14.29
C LEU A 132 -8.44 12.31 -13.59
N GLU A 133 -9.11 11.29 -14.11
CA GLU A 133 -9.02 9.92 -13.58
C GLU A 133 -7.60 9.34 -13.71
N LYS A 134 -6.94 9.53 -14.87
CA LYS A 134 -5.54 9.13 -15.08
C LYS A 134 -4.61 9.83 -14.07
N ARG A 135 -4.75 11.15 -13.88
CA ARG A 135 -3.95 11.93 -12.92
C ARG A 135 -4.19 11.49 -11.49
N TYR A 136 -5.42 11.14 -11.14
CA TYR A 136 -5.72 10.57 -9.83
C TYR A 136 -5.03 9.21 -9.62
N GLY A 137 -5.03 8.35 -10.63
CA GLY A 137 -4.29 7.08 -10.59
C GLY A 137 -2.78 7.27 -10.36
N ILE A 138 -2.17 8.30 -10.93
CA ILE A 138 -0.76 8.68 -10.67
C ILE A 138 -0.61 9.16 -9.22
N THR A 139 -1.49 10.04 -8.77
CA THR A 139 -1.48 10.61 -7.41
C THR A 139 -1.58 9.51 -6.35
N ARG A 140 -2.47 8.53 -6.55
CA ARG A 140 -2.63 7.35 -5.67
C ARG A 140 -1.36 6.51 -5.61
N ARG A 141 -0.74 6.23 -6.75
CA ARG A 141 0.53 5.48 -6.81
C ARG A 141 1.67 6.22 -6.13
N ARG A 142 1.76 7.54 -6.31
CA ARG A 142 2.72 8.41 -5.62
C ARG A 142 2.52 8.37 -4.10
N ALA A 143 1.29 8.54 -3.62
CA ALA A 143 0.98 8.47 -2.19
C ALA A 143 1.36 7.12 -1.58
N ALA A 144 1.09 6.01 -2.29
CA ALA A 144 1.47 4.66 -1.85
C ALA A 144 3.00 4.45 -1.85
N LEU A 145 3.73 5.06 -2.79
CA LEU A 145 5.19 5.04 -2.80
C LEU A 145 5.76 5.82 -1.62
N ILE A 146 5.27 7.05 -1.39
CA ILE A 146 5.66 7.89 -0.25
C ILE A 146 5.44 7.16 1.07
N ALA A 147 4.26 6.56 1.27
CA ALA A 147 3.96 5.87 2.52
C ALA A 147 4.95 4.72 2.82
N ARG A 148 5.24 3.88 1.82
CA ARG A 148 6.21 2.77 1.98
C ARG A 148 7.64 3.28 2.18
N ASP A 149 8.02 4.31 1.43
CA ASP A 149 9.33 4.92 1.52
C ASP A 149 9.61 5.51 2.91
N GLN A 150 8.67 6.34 3.39
CA GLN A 150 8.78 7.00 4.69
C GLN A 150 8.72 6.00 5.83
N ASN A 151 7.93 4.93 5.71
CA ASN A 151 7.95 3.83 6.66
C ASN A 151 9.35 3.22 6.82
N ASN A 152 10.01 2.89 5.70
CA ASN A 152 11.33 2.26 5.73
C ASN A 152 12.42 3.22 6.24
N LYS A 153 12.38 4.49 5.82
CA LYS A 153 13.32 5.53 6.27
C LYS A 153 13.19 5.83 7.75
N ALA A 154 11.97 6.12 8.22
CA ALA A 154 11.75 6.43 9.63
C ALA A 154 12.18 5.26 10.52
N THR A 155 11.87 4.03 10.10
CA THR A 155 12.34 2.81 10.80
C THR A 155 13.85 2.76 10.88
N SER A 156 14.54 2.97 9.76
CA SER A 156 16.00 2.95 9.72
C SER A 156 16.62 4.00 10.65
N VAL A 157 16.12 5.23 10.59
CA VAL A 157 16.60 6.32 11.42
C VAL A 157 16.34 6.05 12.91
N MET A 158 15.14 5.58 13.29
CA MET A 158 14.80 5.28 14.69
C MET A 158 15.61 4.11 15.23
N GLN A 159 15.73 3.02 14.47
CA GLN A 159 16.50 1.84 14.89
C GLN A 159 17.98 2.19 15.06
N SER A 160 18.59 2.92 14.13
CA SER A 160 19.98 3.37 14.28
C SER A 160 20.15 4.23 15.53
N ALA A 161 19.28 5.22 15.74
CA ALA A 161 19.36 6.08 16.92
C ALA A 161 19.17 5.30 18.23
N ARG A 162 18.24 4.34 18.26
CA ARG A 162 17.98 3.47 19.42
C ARG A 162 19.16 2.53 19.69
N GLN A 163 19.68 1.84 18.69
CA GLN A 163 20.83 0.96 18.84
C GLN A 163 22.06 1.73 19.36
N ARG A 164 22.30 2.94 18.83
CA ARG A 164 23.38 3.81 19.30
C ARG A 164 23.17 4.28 20.74
N SER A 165 21.92 4.47 21.18
CA SER A 165 21.62 4.82 22.58
C SER A 165 22.02 3.74 23.59
N VAL A 166 22.16 2.48 23.15
CA VAL A 166 22.58 1.34 23.99
C VAL A 166 24.01 0.88 23.69
N GLY A 167 24.79 1.68 22.96
CA GLY A 167 26.21 1.42 22.68
C GLY A 167 26.50 0.55 21.46
N ILE A 168 25.48 0.19 20.67
CA ILE A 168 25.69 -0.53 19.40
C ILE A 168 26.09 0.50 18.34
N THR A 169 27.31 0.38 17.83
CA THR A 169 27.89 1.34 16.86
C THR A 169 27.95 0.79 15.44
N GLU A 170 27.91 -0.53 15.26
CA GLU A 170 28.10 -1.17 13.97
C GLU A 170 26.93 -2.10 13.60
N GLY A 171 26.74 -2.26 12.29
CA GLY A 171 25.77 -3.18 11.73
C GLY A 171 26.36 -3.95 10.53
N ILE A 172 25.79 -5.11 10.24
CA ILE A 172 26.05 -5.87 9.01
C ILE A 172 24.91 -5.60 8.04
N TRP A 173 25.23 -5.09 6.86
CA TRP A 173 24.23 -4.76 5.84
C TRP A 173 23.49 -6.01 5.36
N ARG A 174 22.16 -5.98 5.35
CA ARG A 174 21.31 -7.07 4.85
C ARG A 174 20.44 -6.62 3.69
N HIS A 175 20.75 -7.16 2.52
CA HIS A 175 19.99 -6.90 1.31
C HIS A 175 18.66 -7.67 1.32
N SER A 176 17.55 -6.95 1.13
CA SER A 176 16.23 -7.56 1.00
C SER A 176 15.96 -8.01 -0.42
N ARG A 177 15.51 -9.26 -0.56
CA ARG A 177 15.06 -9.87 -1.82
C ARG A 177 13.55 -9.72 -2.05
N ALA A 178 12.91 -8.71 -1.45
CA ALA A 178 11.45 -8.48 -1.54
C ALA A 178 11.01 -7.54 -2.69
N GLY A 179 11.90 -7.17 -3.60
CA GLY A 179 11.67 -6.34 -4.79
C GLY A 179 11.68 -7.11 -6.11
N LYS A 180 11.50 -6.40 -7.23
CA LYS A 180 11.75 -6.93 -8.59
C LYS A 180 13.03 -6.36 -9.20
N THR A 181 13.42 -5.16 -8.77
CA THR A 181 14.60 -4.43 -9.22
C THR A 181 15.50 -4.15 -8.03
N TRP A 182 16.81 -4.26 -8.23
CA TRP A 182 17.82 -4.16 -7.19
C TRP A 182 18.93 -3.20 -7.64
N ARG A 183 19.50 -2.46 -6.69
CA ARG A 183 20.71 -1.68 -6.92
C ARG A 183 21.92 -2.60 -6.75
N PRO A 184 22.80 -2.76 -7.76
CA PRO A 184 23.96 -3.65 -7.66
C PRO A 184 24.88 -3.31 -6.47
N SER A 185 25.02 -2.02 -6.13
CA SER A 185 25.74 -1.53 -4.96
C SER A 185 25.20 -2.11 -3.65
N HIS A 186 23.87 -2.10 -3.46
CA HIS A 186 23.21 -2.64 -2.26
C HIS A 186 23.32 -4.16 -2.16
N VAL A 187 23.35 -4.86 -3.31
CA VAL A 187 23.59 -6.31 -3.35
C VAL A 187 25.04 -6.62 -2.94
N LYS A 188 26.01 -5.85 -3.47
CA LYS A 188 27.43 -5.95 -3.11
C LYS A 188 27.71 -5.56 -1.66
N ALA A 189 26.87 -4.73 -1.06
CA ALA A 189 26.95 -4.34 0.34
C ALA A 189 26.54 -5.47 1.29
N ASN A 190 25.73 -6.44 0.82
CA ASN A 190 25.21 -7.51 1.67
C ASN A 190 26.32 -8.29 2.39
N GLY A 191 26.22 -8.36 3.72
CA GLY A 191 27.19 -9.03 4.59
C GLY A 191 28.39 -8.15 5.01
N LYS A 192 28.51 -6.92 4.52
CA LYS A 192 29.60 -6.02 4.93
C LYS A 192 29.22 -5.24 6.19
N ARG A 193 30.20 -5.06 7.09
CA ARG A 193 30.08 -4.20 8.29
C ARG A 193 30.07 -2.73 7.88
N PHE A 194 29.31 -1.93 8.61
CA PHE A 194 29.26 -0.48 8.49
C PHE A 194 28.95 0.18 9.83
N ASP A 195 29.25 1.47 9.93
CA ASP A 195 28.99 2.30 11.10
C ASP A 195 27.54 2.81 11.08
N LEU A 196 26.77 2.65 12.17
CA LEU A 196 25.36 3.05 12.26
C LEU A 196 25.14 4.56 12.28
N ARG A 197 26.14 5.34 12.68
CA ARG A 197 26.10 6.81 12.66
C ARG A 197 26.41 7.35 11.27
N LYS A 198 27.38 6.75 10.57
CA LYS A 198 27.83 7.23 9.26
C LYS A 198 27.11 6.58 8.07
N GLY A 199 26.69 5.33 8.21
CA GLY A 199 26.20 4.49 7.10
C GLY A 199 27.34 3.84 6.30
N MET A 200 26.98 3.28 5.14
CA MET A 200 27.93 2.70 4.18
C MET A 200 28.06 3.62 2.95
N PHE A 201 29.28 3.79 2.45
CA PHE A 201 29.51 4.54 1.23
C PHE A 201 29.12 3.73 0.00
N LEU A 202 28.01 4.10 -0.64
CA LEU A 202 27.45 3.45 -1.82
C LEU A 202 27.07 4.53 -2.84
N ASP A 203 27.37 4.29 -4.13
CA ASP A 203 26.94 5.15 -5.23
C ASP A 203 27.28 6.65 -5.02
N GLY A 204 28.46 6.93 -4.45
CA GLY A 204 28.97 8.28 -4.23
C GLY A 204 28.46 8.98 -2.96
N LYS A 205 27.72 8.29 -2.09
CA LYS A 205 27.13 8.88 -0.87
C LYS A 205 27.15 7.91 0.31
N TRP A 206 27.13 8.47 1.51
CA TRP A 206 26.94 7.72 2.74
C TRP A 206 25.45 7.49 2.97
N VAL A 207 25.04 6.23 3.04
CA VAL A 207 23.63 5.85 3.21
C VAL A 207 23.48 4.74 4.23
N LEU A 208 22.42 4.81 5.02
CA LEU A 208 21.92 3.70 5.80
C LEU A 208 21.06 2.76 4.93
N PRO A 209 20.94 1.48 5.30
CA PRO A 209 19.92 0.62 4.71
C PRO A 209 18.54 1.28 4.83
N SER A 210 17.68 1.07 3.84
CA SER A 210 16.33 1.67 3.77
C SER A 210 16.26 3.21 3.65
N GLU A 211 17.38 3.93 3.57
CA GLU A 211 17.38 5.40 3.42
C GLU A 211 17.08 5.86 1.98
N GLU A 212 17.53 5.10 0.99
CA GLU A 212 17.24 5.45 -0.41
C GLU A 212 15.80 5.14 -0.82
N ILE A 213 15.31 5.87 -1.84
CA ILE A 213 13.92 5.71 -2.30
C ILE A 213 13.57 4.26 -2.60
N ASN A 214 12.47 3.78 -2.00
CA ASN A 214 11.96 2.42 -2.20
C ASN A 214 12.98 1.29 -1.86
N CYS A 215 14.01 1.60 -1.07
CA CYS A 215 14.94 0.61 -0.54
C CYS A 215 14.25 -0.20 0.56
N LYS A 216 14.54 -1.50 0.60
CA LYS A 216 14.01 -2.43 1.61
C LYS A 216 15.11 -3.13 2.41
N CYS A 217 16.36 -2.69 2.24
CA CYS A 217 17.50 -3.30 2.92
C CYS A 217 17.42 -2.99 4.41
N GLY A 218 17.79 -3.95 5.24
CA GLY A 218 17.94 -3.75 6.68
C GLY A 218 19.39 -3.97 7.09
N TRP A 219 19.60 -4.18 8.37
CA TRP A 219 20.87 -4.64 8.89
C TRP A 219 20.66 -5.54 10.09
N GLU A 220 21.74 -6.20 10.47
CA GLU A 220 21.88 -6.89 11.74
C GLU A 220 22.79 -6.08 12.63
N ALA A 221 22.35 -5.81 13.86
CA ALA A 221 23.15 -5.11 14.84
C ALA A 221 24.34 -5.97 15.28
N VAL A 222 25.54 -5.37 15.33
CA VAL A 222 26.72 -6.02 15.88
C VAL A 222 26.86 -5.61 17.33
N ILE A 223 26.64 -6.55 18.25
CA ILE A 223 26.82 -6.32 19.68
C ILE A 223 28.30 -6.59 20.04
N PRO A 224 29.02 -5.59 20.56
CA PRO A 224 30.38 -5.79 21.06
C PRO A 224 30.42 -6.92 22.09
N GLY A 225 31.29 -7.91 21.87
CA GLY A 225 31.43 -9.08 22.76
C GLY A 225 30.53 -10.28 22.46
N LEU A 226 29.56 -10.18 21.54
CA LEU A 226 28.65 -11.28 21.17
C LEU A 226 28.59 -11.57 19.66
N GLU A 227 29.59 -11.09 18.92
CA GLU A 227 29.63 -11.10 17.45
C GLU A 227 29.40 -12.49 16.82
N LYS A 228 29.77 -13.58 17.50
CA LYS A 228 29.65 -14.97 17.00
C LYS A 228 28.36 -15.69 17.39
N LYS A 229 27.63 -15.21 18.40
CA LYS A 229 26.46 -15.90 18.98
C LYS A 229 25.11 -15.28 18.61
N MET A 230 25.11 -14.01 18.20
CA MET A 230 23.87 -13.26 18.01
C MET A 230 24.02 -12.27 16.88
N ILE A 231 23.59 -12.75 15.73
CA ILE A 231 23.20 -11.88 14.65
C ILE A 231 21.72 -11.58 14.90
N ILE A 232 21.40 -10.42 15.48
CA ILE A 232 20.00 -9.99 15.63
C ILE A 232 19.55 -9.49 14.26
N THR A 233 18.81 -10.32 13.53
CA THR A 233 18.17 -9.91 12.27
C THR A 233 16.98 -9.00 12.56
N GLU A 234 17.24 -7.71 12.73
CA GLU A 234 16.20 -6.68 12.77
C GLU A 234 15.75 -6.29 11.35
N MET A 235 15.28 -7.27 10.56
CA MET A 235 14.54 -6.98 9.33
C MET A 235 13.08 -6.72 9.68
N LEU A 236 12.78 -5.51 10.18
CA LEU A 236 11.41 -5.06 10.40
C LEU A 236 10.69 -4.87 9.05
N ALA A 237 10.07 -5.93 8.56
CA ALA A 237 8.99 -5.79 7.59
C ALA A 237 7.76 -5.26 8.34
N PHE A 238 7.46 -3.98 8.25
CA PHE A 238 6.21 -3.42 8.78
C PHE A 238 4.96 -3.99 8.08
N ASP A 239 5.13 -4.63 6.91
CA ASP A 239 4.09 -5.45 6.27
C ASP A 239 3.84 -6.79 7.03
N ARG A 240 4.64 -7.09 8.06
CA ARG A 240 4.49 -8.21 9.01
C ARG A 240 3.94 -7.76 10.36
N ALA A 241 3.61 -6.48 10.54
CA ALA A 241 2.73 -6.10 11.64
C ALA A 241 1.34 -6.68 11.31
N SER A 242 0.99 -7.74 12.03
CA SER A 242 -0.31 -8.38 11.93
C SER A 242 -1.41 -7.32 12.09
N VAL A 243 -2.21 -7.08 11.03
CA VAL A 243 -3.51 -6.37 11.10
C VAL A 243 -4.53 -7.08 12.00
N ARG A 244 -4.10 -8.20 12.59
CA ARG A 244 -4.89 -9.08 13.42
C ARG A 244 -4.71 -8.67 14.88
N GLN A 245 -5.78 -8.21 15.51
CA GLN A 245 -5.90 -7.95 16.94
C GLN A 245 -6.73 -9.05 17.58
N PHE A 246 -6.43 -9.45 18.82
CA PHE A 246 -7.29 -10.38 19.56
C PHE A 246 -8.13 -9.60 20.58
N ASP A 247 -9.44 -9.84 20.59
CA ASP A 247 -10.33 -9.31 21.61
C ASP A 247 -10.04 -9.97 22.97
N LYS A 248 -10.58 -9.39 24.06
CA LYS A 248 -10.48 -9.93 25.43
C LYS A 248 -11.01 -11.38 25.58
N VAL A 249 -11.77 -11.86 24.60
CA VAL A 249 -12.35 -13.21 24.53
C VAL A 249 -11.58 -14.12 23.55
N GLY A 250 -10.40 -13.70 23.07
CA GLY A 250 -9.53 -14.49 22.20
C GLY A 250 -9.96 -14.57 20.72
N ARG A 251 -10.90 -13.72 20.29
CA ARG A 251 -11.36 -13.65 18.88
C ARG A 251 -10.45 -12.74 18.06
N LEU A 252 -10.09 -13.17 16.85
CA LEU A 252 -9.19 -12.44 15.95
C LEU A 252 -9.93 -11.44 15.07
N GLN A 253 -9.67 -10.15 15.27
CA GLN A 253 -10.16 -9.00 14.49
C GLN A 253 -9.15 -8.59 13.43
N ILE A 254 -9.53 -8.50 12.15
CA ILE A 254 -8.63 -8.09 11.05
C ILE A 254 -9.25 -6.90 10.28
N GLU A 255 -8.61 -5.73 10.34
CA GLU A 255 -9.13 -4.49 9.72
C GLU A 255 -9.03 -4.49 8.18
N ARG A 256 -7.98 -5.12 7.63
CA ARG A 256 -7.82 -5.37 6.19
C ARG A 256 -7.11 -6.69 5.97
N SER A 257 -7.81 -7.65 5.37
CA SER A 257 -7.21 -8.92 4.96
C SER A 257 -7.17 -9.00 3.43
N ASN A 258 -6.01 -9.31 2.87
CA ASN A 258 -5.98 -9.90 1.53
C ASN A 258 -6.50 -11.33 1.71
N LEU A 259 -7.77 -11.57 1.40
CA LEU A 259 -8.37 -12.91 1.38
C LEU A 259 -7.68 -13.75 0.29
N SER A 260 -6.50 -14.30 0.59
CA SER A 260 -5.71 -15.01 -0.43
C SER A 260 -5.94 -16.52 -0.45
N LYS A 261 -6.95 -17.06 0.25
CA LYS A 261 -7.25 -18.51 0.22
C LYS A 261 -8.73 -18.91 0.44
N ALA A 262 -9.68 -17.98 0.55
CA ALA A 262 -11.04 -18.30 1.01
C ALA A 262 -12.13 -18.31 -0.08
N ASN A 263 -11.78 -18.28 -1.37
CA ASN A 263 -12.79 -18.13 -2.44
C ASN A 263 -12.85 -19.29 -3.43
N VAL A 264 -12.12 -20.39 -3.18
CA VAL A 264 -12.14 -21.58 -4.04
C VAL A 264 -12.97 -22.67 -3.34
N CYS A 265 -14.11 -23.04 -3.94
CA CYS A 265 -15.00 -24.10 -3.45
C CYS A 265 -15.01 -25.27 -4.44
N GLY A 266 -15.18 -26.48 -3.92
CA GLY A 266 -15.41 -27.68 -4.73
C GLY A 266 -16.84 -27.68 -5.26
N TYR A 267 -16.99 -27.85 -6.56
CA TYR A 267 -18.25 -28.08 -7.26
C TYR A 267 -18.10 -29.33 -8.10
N PHE A 268 -19.08 -30.22 -8.06
CA PHE A 268 -19.12 -31.33 -9.01
C PHE A 268 -19.44 -30.79 -10.41
N GLY A 269 -18.99 -31.51 -11.45
CA GLY A 269 -19.22 -31.10 -12.84
C GLY A 269 -20.68 -30.75 -13.14
N HIS A 270 -21.63 -31.52 -12.60
CA HIS A 270 -23.06 -31.27 -12.78
C HIS A 270 -23.58 -29.99 -12.10
N GLU A 271 -22.87 -29.46 -11.10
CA GLU A 271 -23.25 -28.24 -10.38
C GLU A 271 -22.79 -26.96 -11.12
N ILE A 272 -22.00 -27.10 -12.20
CA ILE A 272 -21.40 -25.98 -12.92
C ILE A 272 -22.31 -25.59 -14.10
N PRO A 273 -22.78 -24.34 -14.18
CA PRO A 273 -23.59 -23.88 -15.31
C PRO A 273 -22.85 -24.06 -16.64
N GLY A 274 -23.51 -24.71 -17.61
CA GLY A 274 -22.92 -24.99 -18.92
C GLY A 274 -21.87 -26.11 -18.94
N ALA A 275 -21.83 -26.98 -17.92
CA ALA A 275 -20.87 -28.07 -17.80
C ALA A 275 -20.76 -28.97 -19.04
N GLU A 276 -21.88 -29.25 -19.70
CA GLU A 276 -21.94 -30.10 -20.89
C GLU A 276 -21.26 -29.43 -22.11
N ALA A 277 -21.48 -28.13 -22.30
CA ALA A 277 -20.80 -27.33 -23.33
C ALA A 277 -19.29 -27.14 -23.05
N LEU A 278 -18.90 -27.24 -21.78
CA LEU A 278 -17.51 -27.15 -21.33
C LEU A 278 -16.80 -28.52 -21.27
N GLY A 279 -17.50 -29.61 -21.58
CA GLY A 279 -16.93 -30.97 -21.54
C GLY A 279 -16.51 -31.42 -20.14
N LEU A 280 -17.16 -30.91 -19.09
CA LEU A 280 -16.83 -31.24 -17.71
C LEU A 280 -17.49 -32.55 -17.29
N ASP A 281 -16.70 -33.49 -16.78
CA ASP A 281 -17.18 -34.74 -16.19
C ASP A 281 -18.13 -34.47 -15.00
N PRO A 282 -19.41 -34.92 -15.06
CA PRO A 282 -20.43 -34.64 -14.04
C PRO A 282 -20.08 -35.10 -12.61
N GLN A 283 -19.32 -36.19 -12.46
CA GLN A 283 -18.98 -36.76 -11.14
C GLN A 283 -17.64 -36.28 -10.60
N LYS A 284 -16.91 -35.48 -11.37
CA LYS A 284 -15.61 -34.96 -10.97
C LYS A 284 -15.76 -33.67 -10.17
N LEU A 285 -14.99 -33.56 -9.09
CA LEU A 285 -14.94 -32.35 -8.27
C LEU A 285 -13.97 -31.32 -8.90
N TYR A 286 -14.47 -30.13 -9.20
CA TYR A 286 -13.72 -28.99 -9.71
C TYR A 286 -13.64 -27.89 -8.66
N GLN A 287 -12.50 -27.18 -8.62
CA GLN A 287 -12.24 -26.12 -7.64
C GLN A 287 -12.43 -24.77 -8.32
N LEU A 288 -13.58 -24.11 -8.09
CA LEU A 288 -13.98 -22.87 -8.78
C LEU A 288 -14.13 -21.69 -7.81
N TYR A 289 -14.07 -20.49 -8.37
CA TYR A 289 -14.40 -19.28 -7.64
C TYR A 289 -15.90 -19.18 -7.38
N ARG A 290 -16.28 -18.89 -6.13
CA ARG A 290 -17.68 -18.68 -5.74
C ARG A 290 -18.26 -17.44 -6.44
N ASP A 291 -19.52 -17.54 -6.88
CA ASP A 291 -20.30 -16.45 -7.48
C ASP A 291 -20.33 -15.19 -6.57
N PRO A 292 -19.93 -14.01 -7.08
CA PRO A 292 -19.96 -12.74 -6.35
C PRO A 292 -21.31 -12.41 -5.69
N MET A 293 -22.44 -12.76 -6.34
CA MET A 293 -23.79 -12.42 -5.89
C MET A 293 -24.27 -13.28 -4.72
N ASN A 294 -23.75 -14.51 -4.60
CA ASN A 294 -24.03 -15.39 -3.45
C ASN A 294 -23.12 -15.08 -2.25
N CYS A 295 -21.90 -14.60 -2.48
CA CYS A 295 -21.03 -14.09 -1.42
C CYS A 295 -21.64 -12.89 -0.67
N ALA A 296 -22.37 -12.01 -1.38
CA ALA A 296 -22.97 -10.82 -0.78
C ALA A 296 -24.16 -11.12 0.16
N ARG A 297 -24.88 -12.24 -0.03
CA ARG A 297 -26.08 -12.60 0.75
C ARG A 297 -25.78 -13.18 2.14
N GLN A 298 -24.55 -13.60 2.41
CA GLN A 298 -24.20 -14.31 3.65
C GLN A 298 -23.68 -13.42 4.79
N PHE A 299 -23.45 -12.13 4.55
CA PHE A 299 -22.86 -11.23 5.55
C PHE A 299 -23.89 -10.20 6.04
N GLN A 300 -24.14 -10.19 7.36
CA GLN A 300 -24.92 -9.14 8.02
C GLN A 300 -24.16 -7.78 7.97
N PRO A 301 -24.87 -6.65 7.92
CA PRO A 301 -24.29 -5.33 7.63
C PRO A 301 -23.42 -4.72 8.75
N SER A 302 -23.19 -5.43 9.85
CA SER A 302 -22.41 -4.93 11.00
C SER A 302 -20.89 -5.11 10.86
N THR A 303 -20.41 -5.77 9.80
CA THR A 303 -18.96 -6.01 9.61
C THR A 303 -18.49 -5.33 8.32
N ILE A 304 -17.67 -4.30 8.45
CA ILE A 304 -17.02 -3.61 7.32
C ILE A 304 -15.98 -4.58 6.72
N PHE A 305 -16.40 -5.45 5.81
CA PHE A 305 -15.50 -6.18 4.92
C PHE A 305 -15.46 -5.48 3.55
N PRO A 306 -14.29 -5.40 2.89
CA PRO A 306 -14.22 -4.96 1.50
C PRO A 306 -15.02 -5.92 0.62
N SER A 307 -15.90 -5.37 -0.22
CA SER A 307 -16.65 -6.14 -1.21
C SER A 307 -15.70 -6.94 -2.11
N CYS A 308 -16.03 -8.21 -2.36
CA CYS A 308 -15.25 -9.11 -3.23
C CYS A 308 -15.05 -8.61 -4.68
N ALA A 309 -15.69 -7.50 -5.07
CA ALA A 309 -15.55 -6.86 -6.38
C ALA A 309 -14.16 -6.24 -6.64
N ASP A 310 -13.37 -5.94 -5.61
CA ASP A 310 -12.12 -5.17 -5.74
C ASP A 310 -10.82 -6.01 -5.73
N THR A 311 -10.90 -7.34 -5.75
CA THR A 311 -9.70 -8.20 -5.76
C THR A 311 -9.24 -8.59 -7.16
N ASN A 312 -8.07 -8.07 -7.55
CA ASN A 312 -7.35 -8.45 -8.76
C ASN A 312 -6.77 -9.90 -8.61
N PRO A 313 -6.95 -10.82 -9.56
CA PRO A 313 -6.49 -12.20 -9.41
C PRO A 313 -4.95 -12.29 -9.48
N ILE A 314 -4.32 -12.75 -8.39
CA ILE A 314 -2.90 -13.12 -8.39
C ILE A 314 -2.79 -14.56 -8.93
N ILE A 315 -2.16 -14.68 -10.11
CA ILE A 315 -1.78 -15.96 -10.73
C ILE A 315 -0.70 -16.65 -9.86
N ARG A 316 -0.93 -17.95 -9.59
CA ARG A 316 -0.16 -18.89 -8.73
C ARG A 316 1.35 -18.63 -8.58
N ALA A 317 1.84 -18.67 -7.35
CA ALA A 317 3.21 -19.08 -7.02
C ALA A 317 3.27 -20.63 -6.90
N ARG A 318 4.24 -21.26 -7.57
CA ARG A 318 4.51 -22.71 -7.52
C ARG A 318 4.78 -23.19 -6.08
N PRO A 319 4.34 -24.39 -5.67
CA PRO A 319 4.78 -24.99 -4.42
C PRO A 319 6.25 -25.45 -4.52
N ARG A 320 6.98 -25.29 -3.41
CA ARG A 320 8.36 -25.74 -3.21
C ARG A 320 8.37 -27.28 -3.30
N ALA A 321 9.19 -27.84 -4.17
CA ALA A 321 9.37 -29.29 -4.29
C ALA A 321 9.95 -29.86 -2.99
N SER A 322 9.23 -30.80 -2.37
CA SER A 322 9.80 -31.82 -1.50
C SER A 322 10.09 -33.07 -2.34
N THR A 323 11.26 -33.64 -2.11
CA THR A 323 11.84 -34.87 -2.65
C THR A 323 10.88 -36.05 -2.89
N GLY A 324 11.03 -36.72 -4.03
CA GLY A 324 10.59 -38.11 -4.24
C GLY A 324 9.87 -38.42 -5.57
N TRP A 325 10.62 -38.95 -6.55
CA TRP A 325 10.21 -39.84 -7.66
C TRP A 325 9.05 -39.45 -8.62
N GLY A 326 9.39 -39.32 -9.92
CA GLY A 326 8.54 -39.88 -11.00
C GLY A 326 7.87 -38.92 -12.02
N ARG A 327 8.59 -38.66 -13.12
CA ARG A 327 8.13 -38.49 -14.52
C ARG A 327 7.46 -37.16 -14.98
N LEU A 328 7.82 -36.79 -16.22
CA LEU A 328 7.56 -35.55 -16.97
C LEU A 328 6.14 -35.45 -17.60
N MET A 329 5.67 -34.19 -17.68
CA MET A 329 4.67 -33.47 -18.54
C MET A 329 3.90 -34.23 -19.66
N PRO A 330 2.71 -33.74 -20.09
CA PRO A 330 2.68 -32.70 -21.12
C PRO A 330 1.78 -31.48 -20.80
N THR A 331 2.18 -30.37 -21.42
CA THR A 331 1.56 -29.05 -21.49
C THR A 331 0.14 -29.06 -22.07
N ALA A 332 -0.77 -28.33 -21.45
CA ALA A 332 -1.87 -27.65 -22.15
C ALA A 332 -2.03 -26.25 -21.53
N SER A 333 -1.53 -25.25 -22.26
CA SER A 333 -1.81 -23.84 -22.05
C SER A 333 -3.27 -23.56 -22.39
N LEU A 334 -4.06 -23.11 -21.42
CA LEU A 334 -5.32 -22.42 -21.70
C LEU A 334 -5.28 -21.04 -21.05
N THR A 335 -5.05 -20.08 -21.93
CA THR A 335 -5.05 -18.64 -21.70
C THR A 335 -6.44 -18.12 -22.06
N VAL A 336 -7.40 -18.12 -21.13
CA VAL A 336 -8.64 -17.32 -21.31
C VAL A 336 -9.17 -16.87 -19.93
N PRO A 337 -9.19 -15.56 -19.61
CA PRO A 337 -10.01 -15.03 -18.54
C PRO A 337 -11.45 -14.91 -19.06
N ILE A 338 -12.33 -15.86 -18.72
CA ILE A 338 -13.76 -15.76 -19.04
C ILE A 338 -14.42 -14.86 -17.99
N TRP A 339 -14.78 -13.64 -18.40
CA TRP A 339 -15.76 -12.82 -17.70
C TRP A 339 -17.14 -13.27 -18.15
N LEU A 340 -17.94 -13.85 -17.25
CA LEU A 340 -19.36 -14.07 -17.48
C LEU A 340 -20.09 -12.74 -17.32
N THR A 341 -20.25 -12.00 -18.40
CA THR A 341 -21.27 -10.96 -18.54
C THR A 341 -22.23 -11.36 -19.64
N ALA A 342 -23.50 -11.53 -19.30
CA ALA A 342 -24.60 -11.33 -20.22
C ALA A 342 -25.77 -10.72 -19.45
N CYS A 343 -26.06 -9.46 -19.76
CA CYS A 343 -27.35 -8.84 -19.53
C CYS A 343 -27.87 -8.46 -20.93
N PRO A 344 -29.16 -8.65 -21.23
CA PRO A 344 -29.85 -7.61 -21.96
C PRO A 344 -31.18 -7.22 -21.31
N SER A 345 -31.42 -5.92 -21.35
CA SER A 345 -32.60 -5.18 -20.94
C SER A 345 -33.82 -5.42 -21.84
N GLY A 346 -35.01 -5.51 -21.23
CA GLY A 346 -36.24 -4.88 -21.71
C GLY A 346 -37.19 -5.71 -22.58
N THR A 347 -38.33 -6.13 -22.00
CA THR A 347 -39.66 -6.09 -22.63
C THR A 347 -40.75 -6.34 -21.56
N THR A 348 -41.89 -5.69 -21.76
CA THR A 348 -43.08 -5.45 -20.92
C THR A 348 -43.75 -6.66 -20.23
N PRO A 349 -44.57 -6.44 -19.17
CA PRO A 349 -45.22 -7.50 -18.40
C PRO A 349 -46.55 -7.94 -19.02
N PRO A 350 -47.01 -9.19 -18.81
CA PRO A 350 -48.42 -9.49 -18.87
C PRO A 350 -49.03 -9.60 -17.47
N SER A 351 -50.10 -8.85 -17.30
CA SER A 351 -51.12 -9.03 -16.28
C SER A 351 -51.95 -10.30 -16.50
N ARG A 352 -52.31 -10.95 -15.39
CA ARG A 352 -53.47 -11.84 -15.14
C ARG A 352 -53.65 -13.11 -15.99
N GLY A 353 -53.73 -14.21 -15.25
CA GLY A 353 -54.45 -15.46 -15.53
C GLY A 353 -54.60 -16.18 -14.20
#